data_AF-B1MDJ1-F1
#
_entry.id   AF-B1MDJ1-F1
#
_cell.length_a   1.000
_cell.length_b   1.000
_cell.length_c   1.000
_cell.angle_alpha   90.00
_cell.angle_beta   90.00
_cell.angle_gamma   90.00
#
_symmetry.space_group_name_H-M   'P 1'
#
loop_
_entity.id
_entity.type
_entity.pdbx_description
1 polymer ?
#
loop_
_entity_poly.entity_id
_entity_poly.type
_entity_poly.pdbx_seq_one_letter_code
_entity_poly.pdbx_strand_id
1 'polypeptide(L)'
;MSDPMSTLRIRALAVLSVLFLSTLPVGVARADMAAPPPEGPAQAWLVADLDSGQILAARDPYATHAPASTIKVLLALVALDEVPMDATVVADAADAKAECNCVGIKAGQTYTARELLDAALLESGNDAANTLAHLLGGRQATVDKMNAKAAALGATSTHTDSPSGLDAPGMDMRTSPHDLAVIFRAALANPVFAEITAQPSAPFPGRGLHNQNELMYRYPGVIGGKTGFTDIARKTYVVAAERDGKRLVVSMMYGLVHEGGPTYWDQAASLFDWGFVNDGSSSVGSL
;
A
#
# COMPACT_ATOMS: atom_id res chain seq x y z
N MET A 1 -100.21 18.18 42.15
CA MET A 1 -99.40 16.96 42.33
C MET A 1 -98.47 16.85 41.13
N SER A 2 -97.18 16.98 41.42
CA SER A 2 -95.97 16.53 40.70
C SER A 2 -96.23 15.49 39.61
N ASP A 3 -95.62 15.50 38.42
CA ASP A 3 -94.18 15.54 38.11
C ASP A 3 -93.97 15.79 36.58
N PRO A 4 -92.78 16.25 36.12
CA PRO A 4 -92.54 16.66 34.73
C PRO A 4 -91.83 15.60 33.86
N MET A 5 -91.93 15.85 32.54
CA MET A 5 -91.16 15.33 31.39
C MET A 5 -89.97 14.38 31.65
N SER A 6 -89.93 13.26 30.90
CA SER A 6 -88.64 12.79 30.35
C SER A 6 -88.80 12.08 29.00
N THR A 7 -88.08 12.61 28.01
CA THR A 7 -87.87 12.06 26.66
C THR A 7 -86.85 10.93 26.71
N LEU A 8 -87.22 9.75 26.20
CA LEU A 8 -86.32 8.60 26.11
C LEU A 8 -85.32 8.79 24.95
N ARG A 9 -84.08 9.15 25.28
CA ARG A 9 -82.96 9.21 24.31
C ARG A 9 -82.21 7.89 24.30
N ILE A 10 -82.16 7.27 23.13
CA ILE A 10 -81.31 6.12 22.77
C ILE A 10 -79.84 6.50 22.99
N ARG A 11 -79.09 5.69 23.75
CA ARG A 11 -77.62 5.73 23.77
C ARG A 11 -77.09 4.41 23.23
N ALA A 12 -76.57 4.44 22.00
CA ALA A 12 -75.80 3.37 21.40
C ALA A 12 -74.46 3.22 22.15
N LEU A 13 -74.16 2.01 22.61
CA LEU A 13 -72.87 1.67 23.20
C LEU A 13 -71.87 1.45 22.06
N ALA A 14 -70.95 2.40 21.84
CA ALA A 14 -69.81 2.20 20.96
C ALA A 14 -68.71 1.45 21.72
N VAL A 15 -68.49 0.17 21.38
CA VAL A 15 -67.37 -0.61 21.89
C VAL A 15 -66.12 -0.21 21.11
N LEU A 16 -65.30 0.65 21.71
CA LEU A 16 -64.01 1.06 21.16
C LEU A 16 -62.99 -0.08 21.41
N SER A 17 -62.77 -0.93 20.41
CA SER A 17 -61.73 -1.96 20.46
C SER A 17 -60.37 -1.31 20.23
N VAL A 18 -59.62 -1.05 21.31
CA VAL A 18 -58.23 -0.57 21.23
C VAL A 18 -57.34 -1.76 20.85
N LEU A 19 -56.96 -1.84 19.58
CA LEU A 19 -55.90 -2.73 19.10
C LEU A 19 -54.56 -2.23 19.66
N PHE A 20 -54.07 -2.86 20.73
CA PHE A 20 -52.68 -2.72 21.14
C PHE A 20 -51.80 -3.43 20.10
N LEU A 21 -51.26 -2.66 19.17
CA LEU A 21 -50.16 -3.13 18.30
C LEU A 21 -48.93 -3.29 19.19
N SER A 22 -48.63 -4.52 19.60
CA SER A 22 -47.37 -4.84 20.25
C SER A 22 -46.24 -4.64 19.25
N THR A 23 -45.62 -3.46 19.26
CA THR A 23 -44.36 -3.25 18.55
C THR A 23 -43.30 -4.06 19.28
N LEU A 24 -43.05 -5.28 18.80
CA LEU A 24 -41.84 -6.00 19.15
C LEU A 24 -40.66 -5.08 18.81
N PRO A 25 -39.71 -4.83 19.72
CA PRO A 25 -38.51 -4.12 19.36
C PRO A 25 -37.83 -4.98 18.29
N VAL A 26 -37.83 -4.50 17.05
CA VAL A 26 -36.92 -5.01 16.03
C VAL A 26 -35.54 -4.72 16.61
N GLY A 27 -34.89 -5.76 17.13
CA GLY A 27 -33.49 -5.68 17.48
C GLY A 27 -32.75 -5.30 16.20
N VAL A 28 -32.31 -4.05 16.12
CA VAL A 28 -31.31 -3.66 15.14
C VAL A 28 -30.12 -4.53 15.48
N ALA A 29 -29.86 -5.56 14.66
CA ALA A 29 -28.62 -6.30 14.73
C ALA A 29 -27.52 -5.25 14.62
N ARG A 30 -26.81 -5.03 15.73
CA ARG A 30 -25.60 -4.23 15.74
C ARG A 30 -24.71 -4.93 14.73
N ALA A 31 -24.41 -4.29 13.60
CA ALA A 31 -23.40 -4.79 12.68
C ALA A 31 -22.21 -5.22 13.55
N ASP A 32 -21.85 -6.50 13.51
CA ASP A 32 -20.75 -7.03 14.29
C ASP A 32 -19.55 -6.15 13.98
N MET A 33 -19.14 -5.34 14.96
CA MET A 33 -17.95 -4.52 14.83
C MET A 33 -16.83 -5.53 14.54
N ALA A 34 -16.28 -5.49 13.33
CA ALA A 34 -15.20 -6.36 12.95
C ALA A 34 -14.14 -6.33 14.07
N ALA A 35 -13.66 -7.51 14.47
CA ALA A 35 -12.60 -7.61 15.47
C ALA A 35 -11.45 -6.65 15.10
N PRO A 36 -10.76 -6.01 16.04
CA PRO A 36 -9.67 -5.11 15.69
C PRO A 36 -8.60 -5.84 14.86
N PRO A 37 -7.96 -5.18 13.88
CA PRO A 37 -6.85 -5.75 13.14
C PRO A 37 -5.74 -6.24 14.08
N PRO A 38 -5.09 -7.38 13.78
CA PRO A 38 -4.01 -7.89 14.62
C PRO A 38 -2.82 -6.93 14.73
N GLU A 39 -2.22 -6.86 15.92
CA GLU A 39 -1.00 -6.08 16.17
C GLU A 39 0.24 -6.77 15.57
N GLY A 40 1.30 -5.98 15.35
CA GLY A 40 2.58 -6.48 14.86
C GLY A 40 3.71 -5.44 14.97
N PRO A 41 4.90 -5.72 14.42
CA PRO A 41 6.08 -4.88 14.61
C PRO A 41 6.00 -3.49 13.95
N ALA A 42 5.23 -3.32 12.88
CA ALA A 42 5.08 -2.03 12.20
C ALA A 42 4.36 -1.00 13.08
N GLN A 43 4.95 0.18 13.23
CA GLN A 43 4.42 1.23 14.10
C GLN A 43 3.38 2.10 13.40
N ALA A 44 3.47 2.21 12.07
CA ALA A 44 2.49 2.89 11.23
C ALA A 44 2.14 2.00 10.04
N TRP A 45 0.85 1.82 9.76
CA TRP A 45 0.37 0.96 8.67
C TRP A 45 -1.05 1.30 8.24
N LEU A 46 -1.45 0.81 7.07
CA LEU A 46 -2.85 0.79 6.63
C LEU A 46 -3.15 -0.43 5.76
N VAL A 47 -4.43 -0.75 5.66
CA VAL A 47 -5.03 -1.68 4.70
C VAL A 47 -6.07 -0.90 3.91
N ALA A 48 -5.96 -0.90 2.58
CA ALA A 48 -6.92 -0.25 1.69
C ALA A 48 -7.32 -1.16 0.53
N ASP A 49 -8.52 -0.94 0.03
CA ASP A 49 -9.01 -1.56 -1.19
C ASP A 49 -8.36 -0.87 -2.41
N LEU A 50 -7.72 -1.65 -3.28
CA LEU A 50 -6.92 -1.17 -4.40
C LEU A 50 -7.79 -0.55 -5.50
N ASP A 51 -9.03 -1.01 -5.63
CA ASP A 51 -9.96 -0.61 -6.68
C ASP A 51 -10.70 0.67 -6.32
N SER A 52 -11.38 0.67 -5.18
CA SER A 52 -12.16 1.81 -4.68
C SER A 52 -11.28 2.89 -4.04
N GLY A 53 -10.11 2.52 -3.51
CA GLY A 53 -9.28 3.40 -2.70
C GLY A 53 -9.76 3.58 -1.26
N GLN A 54 -10.78 2.82 -0.82
CA GLN A 54 -11.26 2.91 0.56
C GLN A 54 -10.23 2.34 1.55
N ILE A 55 -9.90 3.10 2.58
CA ILE A 55 -9.08 2.64 3.70
C ILE A 55 -10.00 1.85 4.65
N LEU A 56 -9.64 0.59 4.88
CA LEU A 56 -10.40 -0.36 5.70
C LEU A 56 -9.99 -0.27 7.17
N ALA A 57 -8.69 -0.16 7.41
CA ALA A 57 -8.13 0.05 8.74
C ALA A 57 -6.74 0.69 8.64
N ALA A 58 -6.34 1.37 9.70
CA ALA A 58 -5.01 1.97 9.78
C ALA A 58 -4.55 2.19 11.22
N ARG A 59 -3.24 2.33 11.37
CA ARG A 59 -2.55 2.87 12.55
C ARG A 59 -1.59 3.95 12.07
N ASP A 60 -1.79 5.17 12.54
CA ASP A 60 -0.98 6.34 12.17
C ASP A 60 -0.74 6.48 10.63
N PRO A 61 -1.78 6.42 9.79
CA PRO A 61 -1.62 6.33 8.32
C PRO A 61 -0.92 7.53 7.69
N TYR A 62 -0.88 8.67 8.38
CA TYR A 62 -0.26 9.92 7.91
C TYR A 62 1.05 10.25 8.65
N ALA A 63 1.51 9.39 9.57
CA ALA A 63 2.80 9.60 10.23
C ALA A 63 3.94 9.48 9.21
N THR A 64 4.88 10.42 9.26
CA THR A 64 5.98 10.49 8.32
C THR A 64 7.22 9.76 8.82
N HIS A 65 7.74 8.87 7.99
CA HIS A 65 8.95 8.09 8.24
C HIS A 65 9.77 7.98 6.96
N ALA A 66 11.07 7.70 7.08
CA ALA A 66 11.89 7.41 5.90
C ALA A 66 11.37 6.16 5.17
N PRO A 67 11.32 6.16 3.82
CA PRO A 67 10.75 5.06 3.05
C PRO A 67 11.69 3.85 2.96
N ALA A 68 13.01 4.05 3.08
CA ALA A 68 13.99 3.11 2.55
C ALA A 68 13.64 2.71 1.09
N SER A 69 13.91 1.47 0.71
CA SER A 69 13.73 1.00 -0.67
C SER A 69 12.28 0.90 -1.18
N THR A 70 11.25 1.17 -0.37
CA THR A 70 9.87 1.27 -0.91
C THR A 70 9.74 2.45 -1.88
N ILE A 71 10.56 3.49 -1.75
CA ILE A 71 10.55 4.63 -2.68
C ILE A 71 10.99 4.25 -4.11
N LYS A 72 11.62 3.08 -4.31
CA LYS A 72 11.95 2.58 -5.66
C LYS A 72 10.69 2.33 -6.49
N VAL A 73 9.52 2.19 -5.88
CA VAL A 73 8.23 2.15 -6.60
C VAL A 73 7.96 3.50 -7.29
N LEU A 74 8.28 4.61 -6.63
CA LEU A 74 8.15 5.95 -7.20
C LEU A 74 9.17 6.17 -8.33
N LEU A 75 10.41 5.71 -8.16
CA LEU A 75 11.41 5.69 -9.24
C LEU A 75 10.90 4.88 -10.45
N ALA A 76 10.32 3.71 -10.21
CA ALA A 76 9.81 2.85 -11.27
C ALA A 76 8.68 3.53 -12.05
N LEU A 77 7.76 4.22 -11.36
CA LEU A 77 6.72 5.02 -12.02
C LEU A 77 7.31 6.11 -12.94
N VAL A 78 8.32 6.85 -12.47
CA VAL A 78 8.98 7.87 -13.30
C VAL A 78 9.64 7.24 -14.53
N ALA A 79 10.34 6.11 -14.37
CA ALA A 79 10.95 5.40 -15.49
C ALA A 79 9.90 4.91 -16.51
N LEU A 80 8.81 4.32 -16.03
CA LEU A 80 7.72 3.81 -16.87
C LEU A 80 6.99 4.92 -17.65
N ASP A 81 6.95 6.14 -17.12
CA ASP A 81 6.33 7.30 -17.78
C ASP A 81 7.23 7.91 -18.86
N GLU A 82 8.54 7.87 -18.69
CA GLU A 82 9.47 8.69 -19.49
C GLU A 82 10.33 7.92 -20.48
N VAL A 83 10.62 6.64 -20.22
CA VAL A 83 11.54 5.86 -21.06
C VAL A 83 10.89 4.59 -21.59
N PRO A 84 11.08 4.27 -22.89
CA PRO A 84 10.76 2.95 -23.41
C PRO A 84 11.50 1.85 -22.66
N MET A 85 10.87 0.71 -22.45
CA MET A 85 11.48 -0.40 -21.69
C MET A 85 12.70 -1.04 -22.38
N ASP A 86 12.82 -0.87 -23.69
CA ASP A 86 13.98 -1.26 -24.51
C ASP A 86 15.04 -0.15 -24.65
N ALA A 87 14.80 1.05 -24.08
CA ALA A 87 15.81 2.09 -24.03
C ALA A 87 17.03 1.60 -23.25
N THR A 88 18.22 1.90 -23.78
CA THR A 88 19.47 1.43 -23.21
C THR A 88 20.33 2.56 -22.66
N VAL A 89 21.10 2.26 -21.62
CA VAL A 89 22.14 3.12 -21.06
C VAL A 89 23.42 2.32 -20.90
N VAL A 90 24.57 2.96 -21.18
CA VAL A 90 25.88 2.42 -20.81
C VAL A 90 26.15 2.88 -19.39
N ALA A 91 26.27 1.95 -18.45
CA ALA A 91 26.50 2.30 -17.06
C ALA A 91 27.89 2.92 -16.86
N ASP A 92 27.98 3.95 -16.03
CA ASP A 92 29.23 4.58 -15.65
C ASP A 92 29.76 4.05 -14.31
N ALA A 93 31.01 4.39 -13.98
CA ALA A 93 31.62 4.00 -12.70
C ALA A 93 30.86 4.56 -11.48
N ALA A 94 30.17 5.71 -11.65
CA ALA A 94 29.33 6.28 -10.61
C ALA A 94 28.06 5.45 -10.35
N ASP A 95 27.48 4.87 -11.41
CA ASP A 95 26.27 4.05 -11.30
C ASP A 95 26.54 2.77 -10.49
N ALA A 96 27.65 2.10 -10.82
CA ALA A 96 28.10 0.89 -10.15
C ALA A 96 28.56 1.11 -8.69
N LYS A 97 28.89 2.36 -8.31
CA LYS A 97 29.37 2.69 -6.97
C LYS A 97 28.20 3.09 -6.06
N ALA A 98 27.48 2.10 -5.55
CA ALA A 98 26.41 2.27 -4.58
C ALA A 98 26.71 1.53 -3.26
N GLU A 99 26.12 2.00 -2.16
CA GLU A 99 25.95 1.16 -0.97
C GLU A 99 24.98 0.02 -1.32
N CYS A 100 25.30 -1.23 -0.97
CA CYS A 100 24.51 -2.38 -1.38
C CYS A 100 23.31 -2.63 -0.43
N ASN A 101 22.20 -3.21 -0.88
CA ASN A 101 22.05 -4.19 -1.97
C ASN A 101 22.38 -3.69 -3.39
N CYS A 102 23.18 -4.49 -4.11
CA CYS A 102 23.60 -4.23 -5.49
C CYS A 102 23.36 -5.48 -6.34
N VAL A 103 22.93 -5.34 -7.59
CA VAL A 103 22.76 -6.48 -8.51
C VAL A 103 24.04 -6.81 -9.29
N GLY A 104 25.00 -5.90 -9.30
CA GLY A 104 26.30 -6.06 -9.96
C GLY A 104 26.38 -5.32 -11.29
N ILE A 105 25.83 -4.10 -11.38
CA ILE A 105 26.03 -3.21 -12.52
C ILE A 105 27.53 -3.02 -12.75
N LYS A 106 27.96 -3.14 -14.00
CA LYS A 106 29.35 -2.97 -14.44
C LYS A 106 29.49 -1.74 -15.33
N ALA A 107 30.45 -0.88 -14.99
CA ALA A 107 30.79 0.27 -15.81
C ALA A 107 31.21 -0.16 -17.24
N GLY A 108 30.77 0.58 -18.25
CA GLY A 108 30.99 0.30 -19.66
C GLY A 108 30.06 -0.78 -20.24
N GLN A 109 29.23 -1.42 -19.43
CA GLN A 109 28.24 -2.39 -19.90
C GLN A 109 26.90 -1.70 -20.17
N THR A 110 26.21 -2.15 -21.23
CA THR A 110 24.88 -1.66 -21.60
C THR A 110 23.79 -2.45 -20.87
N TYR A 111 22.79 -1.74 -20.37
CA TYR A 111 21.58 -2.30 -19.76
C TYR A 111 20.34 -1.63 -20.36
N THR A 112 19.25 -2.39 -20.49
CA THR A 112 17.92 -1.87 -20.85
C THR A 112 17.19 -1.32 -19.62
N ALA A 113 16.24 -0.41 -19.82
CA ALA A 113 15.38 0.09 -18.76
C ALA A 113 14.60 -1.05 -18.07
N ARG A 114 14.15 -2.07 -18.83
CA ARG A 114 13.51 -3.28 -18.27
C ARG A 114 14.43 -4.03 -17.31
N GLU A 115 15.66 -4.34 -17.71
CA GLU A 115 16.62 -5.06 -16.86
C GLU A 115 16.92 -4.28 -15.57
N LEU A 116 17.02 -2.96 -15.66
CA LEU A 116 17.26 -2.10 -14.50
C LEU A 116 16.04 -2.03 -13.57
N LEU A 117 14.81 -2.00 -14.10
CA LEU A 117 13.60 -2.09 -13.29
C LEU A 117 13.45 -3.45 -12.63
N ASP A 118 13.72 -4.55 -13.36
CA ASP A 118 13.76 -5.89 -12.78
C ASP A 118 14.73 -5.93 -11.60
N ALA A 119 15.96 -5.44 -11.77
CA ALA A 119 16.97 -5.38 -10.73
C ALA A 119 16.56 -4.51 -9.51
N ALA A 120 16.00 -3.33 -9.77
CA ALA A 120 15.58 -2.40 -8.71
C ALA A 120 14.38 -2.91 -7.91
N LEU A 121 13.47 -3.68 -8.53
CA LEU A 121 12.24 -4.16 -7.89
C LEU A 121 12.40 -5.56 -7.27
N LEU A 122 13.09 -6.49 -7.92
CA LEU A 122 13.26 -7.87 -7.42
C LEU A 122 14.32 -7.97 -6.33
N GLU A 123 15.50 -7.39 -6.57
CA GLU A 123 16.66 -7.51 -5.66
C GLU A 123 17.00 -6.19 -4.94
N SER A 124 16.19 -5.15 -5.14
CA SER A 124 16.37 -3.85 -4.50
C SER A 124 17.69 -3.16 -4.84
N GLY A 125 18.25 -3.44 -6.04
CA GLY A 125 19.56 -2.95 -6.47
C GLY A 125 19.67 -1.42 -6.45
N ASN A 126 20.57 -0.89 -5.62
CA ASN A 126 20.86 0.54 -5.53
C ASN A 126 21.68 1.03 -6.73
N ASP A 127 22.56 0.18 -7.24
CA ASP A 127 23.30 0.39 -8.49
C ASP A 127 22.36 0.46 -9.70
N ALA A 128 21.35 -0.41 -9.76
CA ALA A 128 20.29 -0.33 -10.77
C ALA A 128 19.47 0.97 -10.66
N ALA A 129 19.13 1.41 -9.43
CA ALA A 129 18.43 2.67 -9.21
C ALA A 129 19.27 3.89 -9.64
N ASN A 130 20.58 3.89 -9.39
CA ASN A 130 21.49 4.92 -9.89
C ASN A 130 21.55 4.93 -11.42
N THR A 131 21.64 3.75 -12.04
CA THR A 131 21.69 3.61 -13.50
C THR A 131 20.38 4.06 -14.16
N LEU A 132 19.23 3.78 -13.55
CA LEU A 132 17.94 4.35 -13.98
C LEU A 132 17.95 5.87 -13.88
N ALA A 133 18.49 6.42 -12.79
CA ALA A 133 18.60 7.86 -12.63
C ALA A 133 19.52 8.50 -13.67
N HIS A 134 20.61 7.84 -14.06
CA HIS A 134 21.45 8.25 -15.19
C HIS A 134 20.61 8.32 -16.48
N LEU A 135 19.90 7.25 -16.83
CA LEU A 135 19.02 7.23 -18.02
C LEU A 135 17.94 8.32 -17.98
N LEU A 136 17.47 8.70 -16.79
CA LEU A 136 16.46 9.74 -16.56
C LEU A 136 17.03 11.18 -16.50
N GLY A 137 18.28 11.39 -16.87
CA GLY A 137 18.90 12.72 -16.92
C GLY A 137 19.75 13.07 -15.69
N GLY A 138 20.16 12.06 -14.92
CA GLY A 138 21.00 12.19 -13.74
C GLY A 138 20.22 12.24 -12.43
N ARG A 139 20.96 12.12 -11.32
CA ARG A 139 20.41 11.98 -9.96
C ARG A 139 19.45 13.12 -9.58
N GLN A 140 19.85 14.38 -9.76
CA GLN A 140 19.01 15.51 -9.35
C GLN A 140 17.73 15.61 -10.17
N ALA A 141 17.84 15.52 -11.51
CA ALA A 141 16.67 15.54 -12.38
C ALA A 141 15.69 14.40 -12.05
N THR A 142 16.21 13.21 -11.73
CA THR A 142 15.39 12.07 -11.32
C THR A 142 14.67 12.32 -9.99
N VAL A 143 15.38 12.86 -9.00
CA VAL A 143 14.79 13.24 -7.70
C VAL A 143 13.68 14.28 -7.88
N ASP A 144 13.91 15.31 -8.70
CA ASP A 144 12.92 16.34 -8.98
C ASP A 144 11.67 15.74 -9.64
N LYS A 145 11.85 14.82 -10.60
CA LYS A 145 10.76 14.07 -11.25
C LYS A 145 10.01 13.17 -10.27
N MET A 146 10.71 12.49 -9.38
CA MET A 146 10.09 11.64 -8.34
C MET A 146 9.20 12.47 -7.42
N ASN A 147 9.71 13.60 -6.91
CA ASN A 147 8.92 14.49 -6.06
C ASN A 147 7.73 15.11 -6.81
N ALA A 148 7.92 15.49 -8.09
CA ALA A 148 6.82 15.97 -8.93
C ALA A 148 5.76 14.88 -9.17
N LYS A 149 6.18 13.63 -9.41
CA LYS A 149 5.26 12.49 -9.56
C LYS A 149 4.49 12.21 -8.27
N ALA A 150 5.15 12.23 -7.12
CA ALA A 150 4.48 12.06 -5.83
C ALA A 150 3.41 13.15 -5.61
N ALA A 151 3.74 14.41 -5.86
CA ALA A 151 2.78 15.51 -5.77
C ALA A 151 1.60 15.34 -6.75
N ALA A 152 1.86 14.92 -7.99
CA ALA A 152 0.82 14.67 -9.00
C ALA A 152 -0.13 13.52 -8.63
N LEU A 153 0.34 12.56 -7.85
CA LEU A 153 -0.48 11.45 -7.32
C LEU A 153 -1.25 11.82 -6.06
N GLY A 154 -1.02 12.99 -5.46
CA GLY A 154 -1.58 13.38 -4.16
C GLY A 154 -0.82 12.80 -2.95
N ALA A 155 0.34 12.18 -3.17
CA ALA A 155 1.25 11.71 -2.12
C ALA A 155 2.03 12.88 -1.49
N THR A 156 1.30 13.77 -0.82
CA THR A 156 1.79 15.09 -0.37
C THR A 156 2.70 15.06 0.86
N SER A 157 2.76 13.93 1.56
CA SER A 157 3.69 13.69 2.68
C SER A 157 5.00 13.05 2.22
N THR A 158 5.13 12.77 0.92
CA THR A 158 6.31 12.15 0.32
C THR A 158 7.32 13.20 -0.14
N HIS A 159 8.57 13.00 0.28
CA HIS A 159 9.72 13.69 -0.26
C HIS A 159 10.91 12.72 -0.28
N THR A 160 11.69 12.80 -1.35
CA THR A 160 12.88 11.99 -1.50
C THR A 160 14.04 12.81 -2.02
N ASP A 161 15.21 12.60 -1.41
CA ASP A 161 16.49 13.14 -1.85
C ASP A 161 17.35 12.09 -2.59
N SER A 162 16.87 10.85 -2.76
CA SER A 162 17.60 9.79 -3.45
C SER A 162 16.70 8.88 -4.28
N PRO A 163 17.15 8.42 -5.47
CA PRO A 163 16.36 7.48 -6.28
C PRO A 163 16.15 6.12 -5.61
N SER A 164 17.12 5.69 -4.79
CA SER A 164 17.16 4.34 -4.24
C SER A 164 16.45 4.20 -2.90
N GLY A 165 16.22 5.29 -2.18
CA GLY A 165 15.76 5.24 -0.80
C GLY A 165 16.88 5.14 0.24
N LEU A 166 18.15 5.16 -0.18
CA LEU A 166 19.26 5.37 0.74
C LEU A 166 19.11 6.75 1.38
N ASP A 167 19.36 6.80 2.69
CA ASP A 167 19.30 8.00 3.51
C ASP A 167 20.66 8.27 4.15
N ALA A 168 20.86 9.53 4.53
CA ALA A 168 22.04 9.98 5.26
C ALA A 168 21.67 11.22 6.10
N PRO A 169 22.44 11.55 7.15
CA PRO A 169 22.23 12.78 7.90
C PRO A 169 22.18 14.01 6.98
N GLY A 170 21.13 14.82 7.11
CA GLY A 170 20.91 16.02 6.30
C GLY A 170 20.09 15.78 5.02
N MET A 171 19.76 14.53 4.69
CA MET A 171 18.80 14.22 3.62
C MET A 171 17.38 14.17 4.18
N ASP A 172 16.45 14.74 3.43
CA ASP A 172 15.03 14.71 3.68
C ASP A 172 14.39 13.53 2.94
N MET A 173 14.25 12.42 3.65
CA MET A 173 13.65 11.19 3.17
C MET A 173 12.41 10.91 4.01
N ARG A 174 11.22 11.11 3.45
CA ARG A 174 9.94 10.86 4.14
C ARG A 174 8.84 10.39 3.21
N THR A 175 7.93 9.60 3.77
CA THR A 175 6.63 9.22 3.20
C THR A 175 5.73 8.83 4.38
N SER A 176 4.47 8.54 4.10
CA SER A 176 3.53 7.93 5.05
C SER A 176 3.04 6.57 4.54
N PRO A 177 2.42 5.73 5.39
CA PRO A 177 1.68 4.56 4.92
C PRO A 177 0.65 4.92 3.82
N HIS A 178 -0.11 6.01 4.03
CA HIS A 178 -1.06 6.54 3.07
C HIS A 178 -0.43 6.75 1.69
N ASP A 179 0.66 7.51 1.65
CA ASP A 179 1.32 7.85 0.41
C ASP A 179 1.98 6.64 -0.27
N LEU A 180 2.53 5.70 0.50
CA LEU A 180 3.04 4.45 -0.06
C LEU A 180 1.93 3.63 -0.73
N ALA A 181 0.74 3.57 -0.13
CA ALA A 181 -0.41 2.90 -0.74
C ALA A 181 -0.90 3.61 -2.00
N VAL A 182 -0.95 4.95 -2.01
CA VAL A 182 -1.26 5.76 -3.21
C VAL A 182 -0.28 5.48 -4.34
N ILE A 183 1.03 5.56 -4.04
CA ILE A 183 2.10 5.33 -5.02
C ILE A 183 2.04 3.90 -5.56
N PHE A 184 1.86 2.91 -4.69
CA PHE A 184 1.82 1.51 -5.12
C PHE A 184 0.55 1.17 -5.91
N ARG A 185 -0.60 1.77 -5.56
CA ARG A 185 -1.84 1.67 -6.34
C ARG A 185 -1.66 2.21 -7.76
N ALA A 186 -1.04 3.39 -7.90
CA ALA A 186 -0.73 3.95 -9.21
C ALA A 186 0.25 3.07 -9.99
N ALA A 187 1.26 2.50 -9.33
CA ALA A 187 2.23 1.61 -9.96
C ALA A 187 1.58 0.31 -10.48
N LEU A 188 0.73 -0.34 -9.69
CA LEU A 188 0.02 -1.56 -10.11
C LEU A 188 -0.97 -1.36 -11.25
N ALA A 189 -1.40 -0.12 -11.53
CA ALA A 189 -2.21 0.17 -12.71
C ALA A 189 -1.40 0.06 -14.02
N ASN A 190 -0.07 0.09 -13.94
CA ASN A 190 0.79 -0.15 -15.09
C ASN A 190 1.08 -1.66 -15.24
N PRO A 191 0.73 -2.31 -16.37
CA PRO A 191 0.88 -3.75 -16.54
C PRO A 191 2.34 -4.22 -16.51
N VAL A 192 3.29 -3.39 -16.93
CA VAL A 192 4.72 -3.73 -16.87
C VAL A 192 5.19 -3.78 -15.42
N PHE A 193 4.80 -2.80 -14.60
CA PHE A 193 5.12 -2.83 -13.16
C PHE A 193 4.52 -4.05 -12.47
N ALA A 194 3.23 -4.34 -12.75
CA ALA A 194 2.52 -5.49 -12.20
C ALA A 194 3.21 -6.81 -12.57
N GLU A 195 3.63 -6.97 -13.83
CA GLU A 195 4.40 -8.15 -14.29
C GLU A 195 5.71 -8.29 -13.51
N ILE A 196 6.50 -7.22 -13.41
CA ILE A 196 7.81 -7.25 -12.75
C ILE A 196 7.68 -7.61 -11.27
N THR A 197 6.75 -7.00 -10.54
CA THR A 197 6.65 -7.23 -9.09
C THR A 197 6.09 -8.62 -8.74
N ALA A 198 5.36 -9.26 -9.67
CA ALA A 198 4.78 -10.57 -9.49
C ALA A 198 5.67 -11.73 -9.98
N GLN A 199 6.69 -11.47 -10.80
CA GLN A 199 7.57 -12.53 -11.31
C GLN A 199 8.53 -13.04 -10.19
N PRO A 200 8.75 -14.37 -10.08
CA PRO A 200 9.64 -14.94 -9.06
C PRO A 200 11.13 -14.70 -9.37
N SER A 201 11.46 -14.53 -10.65
CA SER A 201 12.82 -14.29 -11.13
C SER A 201 12.80 -13.60 -12.49
N ALA A 202 13.93 -12.99 -12.85
CA ALA A 202 14.16 -12.39 -14.16
C ALA A 202 15.60 -12.68 -14.64
N PRO A 203 15.84 -12.79 -15.96
CA PRO A 203 17.20 -12.80 -16.48
C PRO A 203 17.85 -11.43 -16.28
N PHE A 204 19.15 -11.41 -16.01
CA PHE A 204 19.94 -10.19 -15.95
C PHE A 204 21.33 -10.45 -16.55
N PRO A 205 22.01 -9.47 -17.14
CA PRO A 205 23.28 -9.74 -17.81
C PRO A 205 24.31 -10.46 -16.91
N GLY A 206 24.62 -11.71 -17.28
CA GLY A 206 25.57 -12.58 -16.58
C GLY A 206 25.04 -13.31 -15.34
N ARG A 207 23.76 -13.18 -14.96
CA ARG A 207 23.15 -13.87 -13.81
C ARG A 207 21.61 -13.95 -13.86
N GLY A 208 21.01 -14.63 -12.89
CA GLY A 208 19.57 -14.49 -12.59
C GLY A 208 19.32 -13.48 -11.47
N LEU A 209 18.15 -12.86 -11.50
CA LEU A 209 17.56 -12.12 -10.38
C LEU A 209 16.52 -12.99 -9.68
N HIS A 210 16.41 -12.86 -8.37
CA HIS A 210 15.37 -13.50 -7.57
C HIS A 210 14.55 -12.46 -6.83
N ASN A 211 13.24 -12.62 -6.83
CA ASN A 211 12.35 -11.70 -6.14
C ASN A 211 12.44 -11.91 -4.63
N GLN A 212 12.94 -10.90 -3.92
CA GLN A 212 13.19 -10.91 -2.47
C GLN A 212 11.92 -10.72 -1.63
N ASN A 213 10.76 -10.48 -2.26
CA ASN A 213 9.50 -10.36 -1.55
C ASN A 213 9.00 -11.74 -1.07
N GLU A 214 9.43 -12.17 0.12
CA GLU A 214 9.12 -13.51 0.65
C GLU A 214 7.62 -13.79 0.78
N LEU A 215 6.79 -12.75 0.96
CA LEU A 215 5.35 -12.94 1.12
C LEU A 215 4.70 -13.61 -0.09
N MET A 216 5.24 -13.43 -1.31
CA MET A 216 4.68 -14.10 -2.50
C MET A 216 4.73 -15.62 -2.42
N TYR A 217 5.70 -16.16 -1.68
CA TYR A 217 5.87 -17.61 -1.52
C TYR A 217 5.13 -18.15 -0.29
N ARG A 218 4.65 -17.26 0.59
CA ARG A 218 4.02 -17.60 1.87
C ARG A 218 2.53 -17.35 1.90
N TYR A 219 2.04 -16.39 1.12
CA TYR A 219 0.67 -15.93 1.15
C TYR A 219 0.03 -16.04 -0.24
N PRO A 220 -0.98 -16.90 -0.43
CA PRO A 220 -1.68 -17.03 -1.71
C PRO A 220 -2.30 -15.70 -2.15
N GLY A 221 -2.19 -15.40 -3.44
CA GLY A 221 -2.82 -14.23 -4.04
C GLY A 221 -2.00 -12.95 -3.96
N VAL A 222 -0.76 -12.95 -3.46
CA VAL A 222 0.13 -11.78 -3.59
C VAL A 222 0.34 -11.44 -5.07
N ILE A 223 0.04 -10.20 -5.43
CA ILE A 223 0.16 -9.68 -6.81
C ILE A 223 1.31 -8.68 -6.96
N GLY A 224 2.06 -8.42 -5.89
CA GLY A 224 3.22 -7.55 -5.93
C GLY A 224 3.62 -7.04 -4.55
N GLY A 225 4.88 -6.65 -4.38
CA GLY A 225 5.33 -5.98 -3.17
C GLY A 225 6.77 -5.49 -3.24
N LYS A 226 7.11 -4.55 -2.36
CA LYS A 226 8.46 -3.99 -2.22
C LYS A 226 8.82 -3.79 -0.75
N THR A 227 9.94 -4.37 -0.35
CA THR A 227 10.56 -4.19 0.98
C THR A 227 11.53 -3.03 1.01
N GLY A 228 11.80 -2.53 2.21
CA GLY A 228 12.88 -1.60 2.50
C GLY A 228 13.42 -1.74 3.93
N PHE A 229 14.69 -1.37 4.09
CA PHE A 229 15.33 -1.22 5.38
C PHE A 229 16.48 -0.21 5.28
N THR A 230 16.54 0.71 6.25
CA THR A 230 17.72 1.50 6.62
C THR A 230 17.71 1.67 8.14
N ASP A 231 18.80 2.15 8.73
CA ASP A 231 18.83 2.42 10.16
C ASP A 231 17.84 3.51 10.58
N ILE A 232 17.59 4.50 9.71
CA ILE A 232 16.65 5.60 9.95
C ILE A 232 15.21 5.13 9.72
N ALA A 233 14.92 4.43 8.62
CA ALA A 233 13.58 3.99 8.26
C ALA A 233 13.07 2.81 9.10
N ARG A 234 13.98 2.01 9.67
CA ARG A 234 13.71 0.64 10.13
C ARG A 234 13.08 -0.16 8.98
N LYS A 235 12.27 -1.18 9.27
CA LYS A 235 11.62 -1.98 8.21
C LYS A 235 10.45 -1.21 7.60
N THR A 236 10.39 -1.20 6.27
CA THR A 236 9.26 -0.69 5.49
C THR A 236 8.81 -1.72 4.47
N TYR A 237 7.52 -1.73 4.14
CA TYR A 237 6.96 -2.68 3.22
C TYR A 237 5.67 -2.15 2.60
N VAL A 238 5.49 -2.34 1.30
CA VAL A 238 4.20 -2.13 0.62
C VAL A 238 3.93 -3.33 -0.27
N VAL A 239 2.70 -3.85 -0.22
CA VAL A 239 2.34 -5.12 -0.85
C VAL A 239 0.86 -5.12 -1.22
N ALA A 240 0.52 -5.82 -2.28
CA ALA A 240 -0.86 -6.07 -2.64
C ALA A 240 -1.15 -7.56 -2.79
N ALA A 241 -2.38 -7.94 -2.49
CA ALA A 241 -2.89 -9.28 -2.68
C ALA A 241 -4.32 -9.23 -3.23
N GLU A 242 -4.71 -10.31 -3.90
CA GLU A 242 -6.05 -10.53 -4.44
C GLU A 242 -6.63 -11.84 -3.90
N ARG A 243 -7.90 -11.80 -3.50
CA ARG A 243 -8.69 -12.98 -3.12
C ARG A 243 -10.12 -12.79 -3.59
N ASP A 244 -10.63 -13.76 -4.35
CA ASP A 244 -12.01 -13.78 -4.85
C ASP A 244 -12.44 -12.47 -5.55
N GLY A 245 -11.52 -11.87 -6.33
CA GLY A 245 -11.74 -10.62 -7.07
C GLY A 245 -11.63 -9.33 -6.24
N LYS A 246 -11.47 -9.42 -4.92
CA LYS A 246 -11.14 -8.27 -4.06
C LYS A 246 -9.64 -8.07 -4.05
N ARG A 247 -9.17 -6.84 -4.29
CA ARG A 247 -7.75 -6.48 -4.29
C ARG A 247 -7.45 -5.52 -3.16
N LEU A 248 -6.48 -5.87 -2.32
CA LEU A 248 -6.07 -5.06 -1.18
C LEU A 248 -4.61 -4.63 -1.32
N VAL A 249 -4.29 -3.45 -0.79
CA VAL A 249 -2.93 -2.99 -0.54
C VAL A 249 -2.71 -2.81 0.96
N VAL A 250 -1.56 -3.27 1.43
CA VAL A 250 -1.04 -3.05 2.78
C VAL A 250 0.26 -2.28 2.67
N SER A 251 0.39 -1.21 3.43
CA SER A 251 1.65 -0.47 3.60
C SER A 251 2.02 -0.42 5.08
N MET A 252 3.28 -0.66 5.42
CA MET A 252 3.80 -0.81 6.78
C MET A 252 5.13 -0.10 6.92
N MET A 253 5.32 0.64 8.00
CA MET A 253 6.49 1.48 8.22
C MET A 253 7.01 1.41 9.66
N TYR A 254 8.29 1.75 9.78
CA TYR A 254 8.97 2.09 11.03
C TYR A 254 8.94 1.01 12.13
N GLY A 255 9.04 -0.26 11.73
CA GLY A 255 9.00 -1.39 12.66
C GLY A 255 10.31 -2.15 12.75
N LEU A 256 10.47 -2.84 13.88
CA LEU A 256 11.56 -3.79 14.14
C LEU A 256 10.95 -5.10 14.62
N VAL A 257 11.48 -6.21 14.12
CA VAL A 257 11.07 -7.54 14.56
C VAL A 257 11.84 -7.86 15.84
N HIS A 258 11.13 -8.21 16.90
CA HIS A 258 11.72 -8.68 18.15
C HIS A 258 11.85 -10.20 18.13
N GLU A 259 12.85 -10.73 18.82
CA GLU A 259 13.03 -12.18 18.96
C GLU A 259 11.78 -12.82 19.59
N GLY A 260 11.26 -13.88 18.95
CA GLY A 260 10.02 -14.54 19.36
C GLY A 260 8.72 -13.80 19.00
N GLY A 261 8.80 -12.60 18.42
CA GLY A 261 7.64 -11.83 17.97
C GLY A 261 7.25 -12.09 16.50
N PRO A 262 6.10 -11.55 16.05
CA PRO A 262 5.68 -11.64 14.66
C PRO A 262 6.64 -10.90 13.73
N THR A 263 6.91 -11.49 12.57
CA THR A 263 7.67 -10.86 11.50
C THR A 263 6.82 -9.85 10.73
N TYR A 264 7.45 -9.08 9.83
CA TYR A 264 6.72 -8.23 8.88
C TYR A 264 5.80 -9.03 7.93
N TRP A 265 6.20 -10.26 7.60
CA TRP A 265 5.42 -11.15 6.76
C TRP A 265 4.16 -11.62 7.49
N ASP A 266 4.30 -11.98 8.77
CA ASP A 266 3.19 -12.43 9.61
C ASP A 266 2.16 -11.30 9.81
N GLN A 267 2.63 -10.08 10.05
CA GLN A 267 1.74 -8.92 10.17
C GLN A 267 1.06 -8.58 8.84
N ALA A 268 1.77 -8.58 7.71
CA ALA A 268 1.15 -8.31 6.40
C ALA A 268 0.08 -9.36 6.06
N ALA A 269 0.37 -10.65 6.27
CA ALA A 269 -0.59 -11.74 6.08
C ALA A 269 -1.84 -11.57 6.97
N SER A 270 -1.64 -11.24 8.25
CA SER A 270 -2.72 -11.03 9.21
C SER A 270 -3.59 -9.82 8.85
N LEU A 271 -2.99 -8.73 8.34
CA LEU A 271 -3.71 -7.56 7.84
C LEU A 271 -4.53 -7.88 6.58
N PHE A 272 -3.97 -8.67 5.66
CA PHE A 272 -4.72 -9.14 4.50
C PHE A 272 -5.87 -10.07 4.89
N ASP A 273 -5.64 -11.06 5.74
CA ASP A 273 -6.69 -11.98 6.21
C ASP A 273 -7.82 -11.23 6.89
N TRP A 274 -7.49 -10.23 7.70
CA TRP A 274 -8.47 -9.33 8.29
C TRP A 274 -9.24 -8.54 7.22
N GLY A 275 -8.53 -7.92 6.28
CA GLY A 275 -9.13 -7.08 5.24
C GLY A 275 -10.02 -7.83 4.24
N PHE A 276 -9.71 -9.11 3.96
CA PHE A 276 -10.52 -9.94 3.06
C PHE A 276 -11.82 -10.43 3.70
N VAL A 277 -11.83 -10.62 5.02
CA VAL A 277 -13.05 -11.01 5.75
C VAL A 277 -13.96 -9.80 6.00
N ASN A 278 -13.40 -8.58 6.04
CA ASN A 278 -14.18 -7.37 6.18
C ASN A 278 -14.87 -7.00 4.85
N ASP A 279 -16.19 -6.89 4.81
CA ASP A 279 -16.98 -6.65 3.59
C ASP A 279 -16.92 -5.20 3.07
N GLY A 280 -16.13 -4.32 3.72
CA GLY A 280 -15.99 -2.93 3.31
C GLY A 280 -17.19 -2.05 3.65
N SER A 281 -18.16 -2.56 4.41
CA SER A 281 -19.30 -1.76 4.92
C SER A 281 -18.87 -0.65 5.88
N SER A 282 -17.64 -0.73 6.42
CA SER A 282 -16.99 0.31 7.22
C SER A 282 -15.65 0.73 6.60
N SER A 283 -15.62 1.91 5.99
CA SER A 283 -14.39 2.61 5.60
C SER A 283 -14.03 3.65 6.66
N VAL A 284 -12.72 3.82 6.92
CA VAL A 284 -12.19 4.84 7.85
C VAL A 284 -11.55 6.04 7.12
N GLY A 285 -11.59 6.05 5.78
CA GLY A 285 -11.00 7.08 4.92
C GLY A 285 -10.84 6.62 3.48
N SER A 286 -10.21 7.44 2.65
CA SER A 286 -9.86 7.13 1.26
C SER A 286 -8.42 7.54 0.95
N LEU A 287 -7.79 6.79 0.04
CA LEU A 287 -6.51 7.14 -0.59
C LEU A 287 -6.63 8.37 -1.49
#